data_AF-A0A845RZP1-F1
#
_entry.id   AF-A0A845RZP1-F1
#
_cell.length_a   1.000
_cell.length_b   1.000
_cell.length_c   1.000
_cell.angle_alpha   90.00
_cell.angle_beta   90.00
_cell.angle_gamma   90.00
#
_symmetry.space_group_name_H-M   'P 1'
#
loop_
_entity.id
_entity.type
_entity.pdbx_description
1 polymer ?
#
loop_
_entity_poly.entity_id
_entity_poly.type
_entity_poly.pdbx_seq_one_letter_code
_entity_poly.pdbx_strand_id
1 'polypeptide(L)'
;KKKIKNKIKLKKKIKKSFRKKNILKNKIKKLNKKNISRKTYIKKYKTKIKKTKKSLKKVKIKRQKLKIRKISKYKDNLLDKFSSYIKDQFANFFGLKPYFQNRIISWRENRSKKKIKILKLQATQRKRELELLKKYNLREINDLKKKKFQFNKQLLKSKKIELRNLEREQKTLEKRIILDQKVLERRLDLQLKDHKRQEKEKIYQLKSQIRAIEDRLKIFREKIQEIKLKRREAKLVELDAHRRTREEARVILDAQKRENEIKQQVVDRLEKYSRNMKSIVFQVNKRYLTKKRAPLTFIDNIAENGECFIKNQDIPDNDYLFLLYIKGENASERLVNDISLEDKTDSTETKMFNPKNVFEASDYMIDRLALLFEKERQDLKKAS
;
A
#
# COMPACT_ATOMS: atom_id res chain seq x y z
N LYS A 1 25.72 -48.49 -42.62
CA LYS A 1 26.95 -47.79 -42.15
C LYS A 1 26.66 -46.29 -42.03
N LYS A 2 27.23 -45.65 -41.00
CA LYS A 2 27.27 -44.19 -40.67
C LYS A 2 26.09 -43.58 -39.88
N LYS A 3 26.33 -43.57 -38.55
CA LYS A 3 25.79 -42.63 -37.54
C LYS A 3 26.45 -41.26 -37.69
N ILE A 4 25.69 -40.16 -37.58
CA ILE A 4 26.14 -38.83 -37.07
C ILE A 4 24.92 -38.18 -36.38
N LYS A 5 24.73 -38.37 -35.06
CA LYS A 5 25.11 -37.49 -33.93
C LYS A 5 24.62 -36.02 -34.01
N ASN A 6 23.41 -35.77 -33.50
CA ASN A 6 22.95 -34.45 -33.08
C ASN A 6 23.37 -34.17 -31.62
N LYS A 7 24.05 -33.04 -31.39
CA LYS A 7 24.46 -32.50 -30.07
C LYS A 7 23.25 -31.93 -29.33
N ILE A 8 22.96 -32.48 -28.14
CA ILE A 8 21.93 -31.98 -27.21
C ILE A 8 22.56 -30.92 -26.28
N LYS A 9 21.80 -29.83 -26.10
CA LYS A 9 22.15 -28.60 -25.38
C LYS A 9 22.23 -28.79 -23.85
N LEU A 10 23.20 -28.10 -23.25
CA LEU A 10 23.44 -27.97 -21.81
C LEU A 10 22.22 -27.42 -21.03
N LYS A 11 21.79 -28.15 -20.00
CA LYS A 11 20.84 -27.68 -18.97
C LYS A 11 21.57 -26.84 -17.92
N LYS A 12 21.34 -25.51 -17.88
CA LYS A 12 21.64 -24.67 -16.70
C LYS A 12 20.38 -24.54 -15.84
N LYS A 13 20.38 -25.22 -14.68
CA LYS A 13 19.42 -25.02 -13.58
C LYS A 13 19.74 -23.69 -12.88
N ILE A 14 18.82 -22.73 -12.88
CA ILE A 14 18.88 -21.56 -12.00
C ILE A 14 17.83 -21.76 -10.90
N LYS A 15 18.29 -22.07 -9.69
CA LYS A 15 17.50 -22.06 -8.46
C LYS A 15 17.19 -20.60 -8.10
N LYS A 16 15.92 -20.19 -8.13
CA LYS A 16 15.48 -18.91 -7.51
C LYS A 16 15.12 -19.19 -6.05
N SER A 17 15.93 -18.66 -5.13
CA SER A 17 15.64 -18.64 -3.70
C SER A 17 14.61 -17.54 -3.39
N PHE A 18 13.54 -17.91 -2.68
CA PHE A 18 12.60 -16.98 -2.08
C PHE A 18 13.26 -16.29 -0.88
N ARG A 19 13.61 -15.01 -1.00
CA ARG A 19 13.89 -14.15 0.16
C ARG A 19 12.64 -13.35 0.52
N LYS A 20 11.98 -13.76 1.60
CA LYS A 20 11.00 -12.97 2.35
C LYS A 20 11.68 -11.67 2.81
N LYS A 21 11.16 -10.50 2.40
CA LYS A 21 11.56 -9.22 2.99
C LYS A 21 10.72 -8.98 4.25
N ASN A 22 11.39 -8.99 5.40
CA ASN A 22 10.83 -8.59 6.67
C ASN A 22 10.47 -7.10 6.65
N ILE A 23 9.24 -6.79 7.07
CA ILE A 23 8.73 -5.45 7.32
C ILE A 23 9.30 -5.00 8.66
N LEU A 24 10.32 -4.14 8.65
CA LEU A 24 10.79 -3.43 9.83
C LEU A 24 9.97 -2.16 10.01
N LYS A 25 9.09 -2.20 11.03
CA LYS A 25 8.39 -1.04 11.61
C LYS A 25 9.44 -0.09 12.20
N ASN A 26 9.66 1.06 11.57
CA ASN A 26 10.41 2.15 12.19
C ASN A 26 9.48 3.35 12.48
N LYS A 27 9.63 3.80 13.73
CA LYS A 27 8.86 4.79 14.47
C LYS A 27 8.64 6.10 13.70
N ILE A 28 7.39 6.54 13.67
CA ILE A 28 6.96 7.87 13.22
C ILE A 28 7.59 8.91 14.15
N LYS A 29 8.61 9.63 13.68
CA LYS A 29 9.01 10.92 14.25
C LYS A 29 8.12 12.00 13.62
N LYS A 30 7.31 12.66 14.45
CA LYS A 30 6.51 13.83 14.09
C LYS A 30 7.44 14.90 13.48
N LEU A 31 7.19 15.27 12.22
CA LEU A 31 7.79 16.44 11.59
C LEU A 31 6.70 17.50 11.41
N ASN A 32 6.90 18.62 12.09
CA ASN A 32 6.01 19.76 12.16
C ASN A 32 5.69 20.32 10.77
N LYS A 33 4.39 20.58 10.53
CA LYS A 33 3.93 21.42 9.41
C LYS A 33 4.55 22.80 9.55
N LYS A 34 5.52 23.14 8.69
CA LYS A 34 5.91 24.53 8.43
C LYS A 34 5.21 25.00 7.15
N ASN A 35 4.25 25.90 7.32
CA ASN A 35 3.70 26.70 6.23
C ASN A 35 4.83 27.53 5.61
N ILE A 36 5.24 27.22 4.38
CA ILE A 36 6.13 28.08 3.61
C ILE A 36 5.25 29.01 2.77
N SER A 37 4.92 30.16 3.36
CA SER A 37 4.49 31.33 2.60
C SER A 37 5.68 31.77 1.73
N ARG A 38 5.56 31.66 0.42
CA ARG A 38 6.52 32.28 -0.51
C ARG A 38 6.26 33.79 -0.52
N LYS A 39 6.86 34.50 0.44
CA LYS A 39 7.09 35.95 0.33
C LYS A 39 8.12 36.19 -0.77
N THR A 40 7.71 36.82 -1.87
CA THR A 40 8.60 37.38 -2.87
C THR A 40 9.36 38.57 -2.28
N TYR A 41 10.54 38.31 -1.72
CA TYR A 41 11.52 39.37 -1.41
C TYR A 41 12.39 39.62 -2.64
N ILE A 42 12.16 40.77 -3.28
CA ILE A 42 13.04 41.34 -4.30
C ILE A 42 14.33 41.77 -3.60
N LYS A 43 15.36 40.91 -3.59
CA LYS A 43 16.72 41.32 -3.26
C LYS A 43 17.39 41.87 -4.53
N LYS A 44 17.51 43.20 -4.56
CA LYS A 44 18.39 43.94 -5.46
C LYS A 44 19.83 43.45 -5.28
N TYR A 45 20.32 42.62 -6.19
CA TYR A 45 21.76 42.39 -6.33
C TYR A 45 22.31 43.38 -7.35
N LYS A 46 23.00 44.40 -6.83
CA LYS A 46 23.95 45.22 -7.58
C LYS A 46 25.10 44.31 -8.01
N THR A 47 25.19 43.95 -9.28
CA THR A 47 26.41 43.42 -9.89
C THR A 47 26.96 44.40 -10.92
N LYS A 48 28.25 44.66 -10.77
CA LYS A 48 29.03 45.75 -11.35
C LYS A 48 29.04 45.70 -12.87
N ILE A 49 28.43 46.67 -13.54
CA ILE A 49 28.76 46.99 -14.93
C ILE A 49 30.17 47.59 -14.91
N LYS A 50 31.17 46.80 -15.31
CA LYS A 50 32.50 47.30 -15.66
C LYS A 50 32.31 48.33 -16.77
N LYS A 51 32.52 49.61 -16.44
CA LYS A 51 32.71 50.68 -17.41
C LYS A 51 33.94 50.32 -18.26
N THR A 52 33.76 49.75 -19.44
CA THR A 52 34.78 49.84 -20.49
C THR A 52 34.82 51.28 -20.96
N LYS A 53 35.57 52.12 -20.23
CA LYS A 53 36.09 53.37 -20.77
C LYS A 53 37.04 52.97 -21.90
N LYS A 54 36.55 52.91 -23.14
CA LYS A 54 37.43 52.98 -24.31
C LYS A 54 38.03 54.38 -24.27
N SER A 55 39.24 54.44 -23.75
CA SER A 55 40.16 55.55 -23.85
C SER A 55 40.27 55.92 -25.32
N LEU A 56 39.63 57.03 -25.70
CA LEU A 56 40.09 57.79 -26.85
C LEU A 56 41.52 58.19 -26.50
N LYS A 57 42.51 57.47 -27.06
CA LYS A 57 43.89 57.93 -27.14
C LYS A 57 43.83 59.30 -27.81
N LYS A 58 43.86 60.35 -27.00
CA LYS A 58 44.21 61.70 -27.45
C LYS A 58 45.60 61.57 -28.06
N VAL A 59 45.66 61.55 -29.39
CA VAL A 59 46.89 61.77 -30.12
C VAL A 59 47.44 63.09 -29.59
N LYS A 60 48.57 63.03 -28.88
CA LYS A 60 49.36 64.20 -28.50
C LYS A 60 49.87 64.83 -29.80
N ILE A 61 49.11 65.77 -30.34
CA ILE A 61 49.67 66.73 -31.28
C ILE A 61 50.65 67.56 -30.45
N LYS A 62 51.95 67.20 -30.54
CA LYS A 62 53.05 68.04 -30.06
C LYS A 62 52.95 69.37 -30.83
N ARG A 63 52.28 70.37 -30.25
CA ARG A 63 52.47 71.76 -30.67
C ARG A 63 53.92 72.09 -30.31
N GLN A 64 54.82 72.02 -31.28
CA GLN A 64 56.13 72.66 -31.19
C GLN A 64 55.87 74.15 -30.96
N LYS A 65 55.99 74.60 -29.71
CA LYS A 65 56.16 76.01 -29.41
C LYS A 65 57.52 76.39 -29.98
N LEU A 66 57.55 76.95 -31.19
CA LEU A 66 58.71 77.70 -31.64
C LEU A 66 58.85 78.87 -30.65
N LYS A 67 59.82 78.73 -29.74
CA LYS A 67 60.29 79.78 -28.86
C LYS A 67 60.77 80.90 -29.77
N ILE A 68 60.01 81.98 -29.86
CA ILE A 68 60.50 83.24 -30.41
C ILE A 68 61.66 83.64 -29.52
N ARG A 69 62.89 83.40 -30.00
CA ARG A 69 64.11 83.90 -29.38
C ARG A 69 63.95 85.42 -29.29
N LYS A 70 63.99 85.95 -28.07
CA LYS A 70 64.21 87.37 -27.83
C LYS A 70 65.56 87.70 -28.48
N ILE A 71 65.53 88.32 -29.65
CA ILE A 71 66.71 88.94 -30.21
C ILE A 71 66.98 90.14 -29.30
N SER A 72 67.95 89.93 -28.40
CA SER A 72 68.67 91.00 -27.75
C SER A 72 69.19 91.95 -28.82
N LYS A 73 68.98 93.24 -28.62
CA LYS A 73 69.88 94.24 -29.17
C LYS A 73 70.23 95.16 -28.02
N TYR A 74 71.39 94.86 -27.44
CA TYR A 74 72.33 95.89 -27.02
C TYR A 74 72.14 97.12 -27.92
N LYS A 75 71.67 98.21 -27.33
CA LYS A 75 71.95 99.52 -27.88
C LYS A 75 72.99 100.10 -26.97
N ASP A 76 74.20 100.01 -27.47
CA ASP A 76 75.39 100.63 -26.92
C ASP A 76 75.11 102.11 -26.66
N ASN A 77 75.50 102.57 -25.48
CA ASN A 77 75.45 103.96 -24.99
C ASN A 77 76.35 104.93 -25.81
N LEU A 78 76.74 104.54 -27.02
CA LEU A 78 77.54 105.33 -27.97
C LEU A 78 76.68 106.40 -28.62
N LEU A 79 75.41 106.09 -28.92
CA LEU A 79 74.44 107.03 -29.50
C LEU A 79 74.00 108.10 -28.49
N ASP A 80 73.89 107.78 -27.21
CA ASP A 80 73.48 108.74 -26.18
C ASP A 80 74.59 109.78 -25.89
N LYS A 81 75.86 109.34 -25.84
CA LYS A 81 77.03 110.24 -25.71
C LYS A 81 77.27 111.10 -26.96
N PHE A 82 77.03 110.55 -28.16
CA PHE A 82 77.05 111.34 -29.40
C PHE A 82 75.91 112.36 -29.44
N SER A 83 74.72 111.98 -28.93
CA SER A 83 73.56 112.88 -28.89
C SER A 83 73.75 114.05 -27.94
N SER A 84 74.46 113.88 -26.81
CA SER A 84 74.79 114.97 -25.90
C SER A 84 75.87 115.90 -26.48
N TYR A 85 76.91 115.35 -27.12
CA TYR A 85 77.96 116.14 -27.79
C TYR A 85 77.43 116.98 -28.98
N ILE A 86 76.55 116.40 -29.80
CA ILE A 86 75.88 117.12 -30.89
C ILE A 86 74.96 118.22 -30.32
N LYS A 87 74.26 117.97 -29.20
CA LYS A 87 73.36 118.97 -28.60
C LYS A 87 74.10 120.18 -28.05
N ASP A 88 75.28 120.01 -27.44
CA ASP A 88 76.09 121.14 -26.94
C ASP A 88 76.72 121.96 -28.07
N GLN A 89 77.17 121.33 -29.15
CA GLN A 89 77.72 122.02 -30.34
C GLN A 89 76.63 122.78 -31.14
N PHE A 90 75.42 122.22 -31.24
CA PHE A 90 74.30 122.88 -31.93
C PHE A 90 73.66 124.01 -31.11
N ALA A 91 73.79 124.02 -29.78
CA ALA A 91 73.27 125.09 -28.93
C ALA A 91 73.99 126.43 -29.15
N ASN A 92 75.29 126.40 -29.46
CA ASN A 92 76.08 127.62 -29.74
C ASN A 92 75.92 128.15 -31.18
N PHE A 93 75.46 127.32 -32.12
CA PHE A 93 75.34 127.71 -33.54
C PHE A 93 73.97 128.33 -33.91
N PHE A 94 72.93 128.12 -33.09
CA PHE A 94 71.57 128.60 -33.35
C PHE A 94 71.09 129.71 -32.40
N GLY A 95 72.02 130.56 -31.94
CA GLY A 95 71.64 131.87 -31.40
C GLY A 95 71.54 132.88 -32.54
N LEU A 96 70.40 132.96 -33.26
CA LEU A 96 69.91 134.17 -33.96
C LEU A 96 68.57 133.98 -34.72
N LYS A 97 67.59 134.83 -34.34
CA LYS A 97 66.37 135.36 -35.00
C LYS A 97 65.10 134.48 -35.26
N PRO A 98 63.87 134.99 -34.95
CA PRO A 98 62.59 134.25 -34.99
C PRO A 98 62.09 133.76 -36.36
N TYR A 99 62.70 134.19 -37.46
CA TYR A 99 62.18 133.94 -38.81
C TYR A 99 62.35 132.47 -39.28
N PHE A 100 63.35 131.74 -38.77
CA PHE A 100 63.64 130.36 -39.22
C PHE A 100 62.86 129.26 -38.48
N GLN A 101 62.28 129.54 -37.31
CA GLN A 101 61.53 128.55 -36.52
C GLN A 101 60.21 128.15 -37.19
N ASN A 102 59.51 129.08 -37.85
CA ASN A 102 58.23 128.82 -38.52
C ASN A 102 58.36 127.89 -39.74
N ARG A 103 59.50 127.88 -40.45
CA ARG A 103 59.73 126.96 -41.58
C ARG A 103 59.94 125.51 -41.12
N ILE A 104 60.64 125.30 -40.01
CA ILE A 104 60.97 123.96 -39.47
C ILE A 104 59.71 123.28 -38.89
N ILE A 105 58.80 124.04 -38.27
CA ILE A 105 57.53 123.53 -37.73
C ILE A 105 56.60 123.07 -38.87
N SER A 106 56.43 123.89 -39.92
CA SER A 106 55.59 123.53 -41.08
C SER A 106 56.07 122.26 -41.81
N TRP A 107 57.39 122.06 -41.90
CA TRP A 107 57.98 120.87 -42.52
C TRP A 107 57.74 119.59 -41.70
N ARG A 108 57.82 119.68 -40.36
CA ARG A 108 57.51 118.57 -39.44
C ARG A 108 56.04 118.15 -39.49
N GLU A 109 55.13 119.10 -39.53
CA GLU A 109 53.69 118.84 -39.67
C GLU A 109 53.33 118.20 -41.02
N ASN A 110 53.94 118.66 -42.11
CA ASN A 110 53.72 118.03 -43.42
C ASN A 110 54.27 116.60 -43.48
N ARG A 111 55.37 116.30 -42.79
CA ARG A 111 55.93 114.95 -42.68
C ARG A 111 55.07 114.03 -41.79
N SER A 112 54.50 114.54 -40.70
CA SER A 112 53.59 113.78 -39.84
C SER A 112 52.26 113.49 -40.55
N LYS A 113 51.68 114.48 -41.25
CA LYS A 113 50.50 114.32 -42.11
C LYS A 113 50.73 113.27 -43.21
N LYS A 114 51.91 113.25 -43.85
CA LYS A 114 52.30 112.20 -44.82
C LYS A 114 52.39 110.81 -44.18
N LYS A 115 53.02 110.67 -43.00
CA LYS A 115 53.09 109.39 -42.27
C LYS A 115 51.72 108.86 -41.86
N ILE A 116 50.82 109.74 -41.39
CA ILE A 116 49.45 109.37 -41.02
C ILE A 116 48.66 108.89 -42.25
N LYS A 117 48.87 109.52 -43.41
CA LYS A 117 48.24 109.11 -44.68
C LYS A 117 48.70 107.71 -45.12
N ILE A 118 50.00 107.41 -45.01
CA ILE A 118 50.57 106.09 -45.30
C ILE A 118 50.02 105.01 -44.34
N LEU A 119 49.93 105.30 -43.04
CA LEU A 119 49.37 104.38 -42.05
C LEU A 119 47.88 104.09 -42.29
N LYS A 120 47.10 105.12 -42.65
CA LYS A 120 45.69 104.94 -43.04
C LYS A 120 45.57 104.03 -44.27
N LEU A 121 46.41 104.24 -45.29
CA LEU A 121 46.45 103.38 -46.49
C LEU A 121 46.79 101.91 -46.14
N GLN A 122 47.81 101.67 -45.30
CA GLN A 122 48.15 100.32 -44.84
C GLN A 122 47.02 99.66 -44.03
N ALA A 123 46.34 100.42 -43.16
CA ALA A 123 45.19 99.92 -42.42
C ALA A 123 44.02 99.55 -43.35
N THR A 124 43.79 100.34 -44.40
CA THR A 124 42.77 100.00 -45.42
C THR A 124 43.13 98.75 -46.23
N GLN A 125 44.40 98.54 -46.58
CA GLN A 125 44.87 97.33 -47.27
C GLN A 125 44.71 96.08 -46.40
N ARG A 126 45.14 96.12 -45.13
CA ARG A 126 44.94 95.00 -44.18
C ARG A 126 43.47 94.65 -43.96
N LYS A 127 42.58 95.65 -43.93
CA LYS A 127 41.13 95.42 -43.86
C LYS A 127 40.62 94.68 -45.10
N ARG A 128 41.07 95.06 -46.30
CA ARG A 128 40.72 94.38 -47.56
C ARG A 128 41.24 92.94 -47.59
N GLU A 129 42.48 92.70 -47.17
CA GLU A 129 43.06 91.36 -47.06
C GLU A 129 42.29 90.46 -46.09
N LEU A 130 41.93 90.99 -44.91
CA LEU A 130 41.10 90.27 -43.94
C LEU A 130 39.70 89.96 -44.48
N GLU A 131 39.09 90.88 -45.23
CA GLU A 131 37.80 90.64 -45.89
C GLU A 131 37.89 89.56 -46.97
N LEU A 132 38.95 89.57 -47.79
CA LEU A 132 39.20 88.52 -48.78
C LEU A 132 39.39 87.16 -48.11
N LEU A 133 40.16 87.11 -47.02
CA LEU A 133 40.36 85.88 -46.24
C LEU A 133 39.05 85.37 -45.61
N LYS A 134 38.22 86.28 -45.09
CA LYS A 134 36.87 85.94 -44.59
C LYS A 134 36.00 85.36 -45.71
N LYS A 135 36.00 85.97 -46.90
CA LYS A 135 35.25 85.47 -48.07
C LYS A 135 35.75 84.08 -48.50
N TYR A 136 37.06 83.86 -48.50
CA TYR A 136 37.65 82.55 -48.80
C TYR A 136 37.23 81.48 -47.77
N ASN A 137 37.37 81.76 -46.48
CA ASN A 137 36.96 80.86 -45.41
C ASN A 137 35.45 80.55 -45.46
N LEU A 138 34.61 81.53 -45.78
CA LEU A 138 33.17 81.34 -45.96
C LEU A 138 32.85 80.40 -47.13
N ARG A 139 33.57 80.51 -48.26
CA ARG A 139 33.44 79.60 -49.40
C ARG A 139 33.85 78.18 -49.01
N GLU A 140 34.98 78.03 -48.35
CA GLU A 140 35.48 76.72 -47.90
C GLU A 140 34.52 76.05 -46.90
N ILE A 141 33.97 76.81 -45.94
CA ILE A 141 32.93 76.33 -45.01
C ILE A 141 31.68 75.86 -45.77
N ASN A 142 31.26 76.60 -46.80
CA ASN A 142 30.08 76.24 -47.60
C ASN A 142 30.34 74.98 -48.45
N ASP A 143 31.53 74.82 -49.02
CA ASP A 143 31.88 73.61 -49.78
C ASP A 143 32.00 72.39 -48.87
N LEU A 144 32.55 72.55 -47.66
CA LEU A 144 32.55 71.51 -46.63
C LEU A 144 31.12 71.13 -46.20
N LYS A 145 30.22 72.11 -46.05
CA LYS A 145 28.78 71.85 -45.78
C LYS A 145 28.13 71.06 -46.91
N LYS A 146 28.40 71.39 -48.17
CA LYS A 146 27.89 70.65 -49.35
C LYS A 146 28.42 69.21 -49.38
N LYS A 147 29.73 69.01 -49.18
CA LYS A 147 30.36 67.68 -49.10
C LYS A 147 29.75 66.85 -47.96
N LYS A 148 29.58 67.45 -46.78
CA LYS A 148 28.94 66.80 -45.62
C LYS A 148 27.48 66.43 -45.91
N PHE A 149 26.73 67.30 -46.58
CA PHE A 149 25.35 67.03 -46.98
C PHE A 149 25.26 65.87 -47.98
N GLN A 150 26.11 65.84 -49.01
CA GLN A 150 26.17 64.74 -49.97
C GLN A 150 26.54 63.41 -49.30
N PHE A 151 27.53 63.42 -48.41
CA PHE A 151 27.93 62.25 -47.62
C PHE A 151 26.79 61.76 -46.72
N ASN A 152 26.11 62.66 -46.00
CA ASN A 152 24.96 62.31 -45.17
C ASN A 152 23.81 61.75 -46.01
N LYS A 153 23.57 62.27 -47.22
CA LYS A 153 22.56 61.76 -48.15
C LYS A 153 22.90 60.33 -48.60
N GLN A 154 24.17 60.05 -48.92
CA GLN A 154 24.63 58.70 -49.27
C GLN A 154 24.51 57.75 -48.07
N LEU A 155 24.91 58.18 -46.87
CA LEU A 155 24.78 57.40 -45.64
C LEU A 155 23.32 57.08 -45.30
N LEU A 156 22.39 58.01 -45.55
CA LEU A 156 20.97 57.77 -45.34
C LEU A 156 20.42 56.74 -46.34
N LYS A 157 20.87 56.79 -47.60
CA LYS A 157 20.50 55.79 -48.62
C LYS A 157 21.04 54.41 -48.27
N SER A 158 22.30 54.29 -47.87
CA SER A 158 22.90 53.00 -47.49
C SER A 158 22.19 52.40 -46.27
N LYS A 159 21.95 53.21 -45.22
CA LYS A 159 21.16 52.78 -44.05
C LYS A 159 19.75 52.32 -44.42
N LYS A 160 19.09 53.00 -45.36
CA LYS A 160 17.74 52.61 -45.81
C LYS A 160 17.75 51.25 -46.54
N ILE A 161 18.79 50.97 -47.33
CA ILE A 161 18.96 49.68 -48.00
C ILE A 161 19.25 48.57 -46.99
N GLU A 162 20.15 48.85 -46.04
CA GLU A 162 20.50 47.93 -44.95
C GLU A 162 19.28 47.57 -44.11
N LEU A 163 18.45 48.55 -43.73
CA LEU A 163 17.18 48.31 -43.03
C LEU A 163 16.21 47.41 -43.83
N ARG A 164 16.06 47.65 -45.14
CA ARG A 164 15.21 46.78 -46.00
C ARG A 164 15.75 45.35 -46.08
N ASN A 165 17.06 45.17 -46.11
CA ASN A 165 17.68 43.84 -46.15
C ASN A 165 17.45 43.11 -44.82
N LEU A 166 17.66 43.80 -43.68
CA LEU A 166 17.38 43.27 -42.35
C LEU A 166 15.89 42.90 -42.18
N GLU A 167 14.96 43.72 -42.67
CA GLU A 167 13.52 43.39 -42.66
C GLU A 167 13.19 42.15 -43.51
N ARG A 168 13.84 41.99 -44.67
CA ARG A 168 13.67 40.80 -45.51
C ARG A 168 14.20 39.56 -44.81
N GLU A 169 15.38 39.64 -44.21
CA GLU A 169 15.97 38.55 -43.42
C GLU A 169 15.06 38.17 -42.25
N GLN A 170 14.55 39.13 -41.48
CA GLN A 170 13.58 38.88 -40.42
C GLN A 170 12.33 38.16 -40.92
N LYS A 171 11.71 38.62 -42.02
CA LYS A 171 10.55 37.95 -42.63
C LYS A 171 10.86 36.52 -43.08
N THR A 172 12.06 36.26 -43.60
CA THR A 172 12.46 34.89 -43.98
C THR A 172 12.66 34.00 -42.76
N LEU A 173 13.23 34.53 -41.68
CA LEU A 173 13.43 33.82 -40.42
C LEU A 173 12.08 33.50 -39.76
N GLU A 174 11.15 34.46 -39.72
CA GLU A 174 9.78 34.26 -39.22
C GLU A 174 9.06 33.15 -39.99
N LYS A 175 9.14 33.15 -41.33
CA LYS A 175 8.56 32.09 -42.16
C LYS A 175 9.16 30.72 -41.86
N ARG A 176 10.48 30.63 -41.65
CA ARG A 176 11.15 29.38 -41.27
C ARG A 176 10.68 28.90 -39.90
N ILE A 177 10.63 29.80 -38.91
CA ILE A 177 10.15 29.49 -37.56
C ILE A 177 8.72 28.94 -37.60
N ILE A 178 7.82 29.57 -38.35
CA ILE A 178 6.42 29.10 -38.50
C ILE A 178 6.38 27.71 -39.16
N LEU A 179 7.19 27.49 -40.19
CA LEU A 179 7.23 26.19 -40.87
C LEU A 179 7.77 25.10 -39.95
N ASP A 180 8.83 25.38 -39.20
CA ASP A 180 9.40 24.47 -38.21
C ASP A 180 8.40 24.16 -37.09
N GLN A 181 7.66 25.16 -36.61
CA GLN A 181 6.57 24.97 -35.64
C GLN A 181 5.50 24.02 -36.19
N LYS A 182 5.02 24.22 -37.43
CA LYS A 182 4.04 23.34 -38.07
C LYS A 182 4.55 21.90 -38.28
N VAL A 183 5.85 21.72 -38.50
CA VAL A 183 6.46 20.38 -38.61
C VAL A 183 6.53 19.71 -37.24
N LEU A 184 6.90 20.45 -36.20
CA LEU A 184 6.93 19.96 -34.83
C LEU A 184 5.54 19.58 -34.33
N GLU A 185 4.52 20.40 -34.60
CA GLU A 185 3.12 20.09 -34.27
C GLU A 185 2.67 18.77 -34.93
N ARG A 186 2.91 18.60 -36.23
CA ARG A 186 2.59 17.35 -36.93
C ARG A 186 3.31 16.13 -36.36
N ARG A 187 4.58 16.28 -35.99
CA ARG A 187 5.35 15.21 -35.34
C ARG A 187 4.74 14.84 -33.99
N LEU A 188 4.37 15.84 -33.19
CA LEU A 188 3.78 15.63 -31.88
C LEU A 188 2.39 14.97 -31.99
N ASP A 189 1.58 15.35 -32.98
CA ASP A 189 0.30 14.71 -33.29
C ASP A 189 0.43 13.24 -33.66
N LEU A 190 1.44 12.89 -34.47
CA LEU A 190 1.72 11.49 -34.81
C LEU A 190 2.13 10.69 -33.58
N GLN A 191 3.04 11.24 -32.76
CA GLN A 191 3.43 10.61 -31.48
C GLN A 191 2.24 10.42 -30.54
N LEU A 192 1.35 11.40 -30.44
CA LEU A 192 0.12 11.28 -29.65
C LEU A 192 -0.80 10.19 -30.18
N LYS A 193 -0.95 10.05 -31.51
CA LYS A 193 -1.73 8.97 -32.12
C LYS A 193 -1.13 7.59 -31.84
N ASP A 194 0.18 7.45 -31.94
CA ASP A 194 0.88 6.20 -31.65
C ASP A 194 0.79 5.82 -30.17
N HIS A 195 0.98 6.78 -29.27
CA HIS A 195 0.77 6.56 -27.83
C HIS A 195 -0.67 6.13 -27.53
N LYS A 196 -1.68 6.80 -28.12
CA LYS A 196 -3.08 6.40 -27.98
C LYS A 196 -3.36 4.98 -28.48
N ARG A 197 -2.73 4.56 -29.59
CA ARG A 197 -2.85 3.19 -30.12
C ARG A 197 -2.26 2.17 -29.13
N GLN A 198 -1.03 2.42 -28.67
CA GLN A 198 -0.36 1.55 -27.70
C GLN A 198 -1.15 1.44 -26.38
N GLU A 199 -1.74 2.54 -25.90
CA GLU A 199 -2.59 2.53 -24.72
C GLU A 199 -3.86 1.69 -24.94
N LYS A 200 -4.52 1.83 -26.09
CA LYS A 200 -5.69 1.01 -26.45
C LYS A 200 -5.35 -0.48 -26.49
N GLU A 201 -4.21 -0.85 -27.08
CA GLU A 201 -3.75 -2.25 -27.12
C GLU A 201 -3.47 -2.79 -25.71
N LYS A 202 -2.79 -2.01 -24.86
CA LYS A 202 -2.56 -2.38 -23.46
C LYS A 202 -3.88 -2.56 -22.70
N ILE A 203 -4.83 -1.64 -22.86
CA ILE A 203 -6.15 -1.73 -22.25
C ILE A 203 -6.86 -3.00 -22.73
N TYR A 204 -6.80 -3.31 -24.02
CA TYR A 204 -7.41 -4.52 -24.59
C TYR A 204 -6.80 -5.80 -24.00
N GLN A 205 -5.47 -5.87 -23.91
CA GLN A 205 -4.77 -7.00 -23.30
C GLN A 205 -5.16 -7.18 -21.82
N LEU A 206 -5.22 -6.09 -21.05
CA LEU A 206 -5.63 -6.12 -19.65
C LEU A 206 -7.09 -6.58 -19.51
N LYS A 207 -8.01 -6.08 -20.35
CA LYS A 207 -9.41 -6.54 -20.37
C LYS A 207 -9.53 -8.02 -20.69
N SER A 208 -8.76 -8.52 -21.67
CA SER A 208 -8.74 -9.94 -22.01
C SER A 208 -8.22 -10.80 -20.86
N GLN A 209 -7.20 -10.34 -20.13
CA GLN A 209 -6.68 -11.03 -18.94
C GLN A 209 -7.70 -11.07 -17.81
N ILE A 210 -8.39 -9.95 -17.57
CA ILE A 210 -9.47 -9.88 -16.57
C ILE A 210 -10.58 -10.88 -16.90
N ARG A 211 -11.04 -10.91 -18.16
CA ARG A 211 -12.08 -11.85 -18.60
C ARG A 211 -11.67 -13.32 -18.40
N ALA A 212 -10.42 -13.66 -18.73
CA ALA A 212 -9.90 -15.01 -18.49
C ALA A 212 -9.83 -15.37 -16.99
N ILE A 213 -9.61 -14.39 -16.11
CA ILE A 213 -9.66 -14.59 -14.64
C ILE A 213 -11.11 -14.77 -14.20
N GLU A 214 -12.06 -13.98 -14.72
CA GLU A 214 -13.49 -14.09 -14.42
C GLU A 214 -14.04 -15.48 -14.78
N ASP A 215 -13.70 -16.00 -15.96
CA ASP A 215 -14.10 -17.35 -16.39
C ASP A 215 -13.58 -18.43 -15.43
N ARG A 216 -12.31 -18.30 -15.00
CA ARG A 216 -11.73 -19.21 -13.99
C ARG A 216 -12.43 -19.08 -12.65
N LEU A 217 -12.73 -17.86 -12.21
CA LEU A 217 -13.45 -17.62 -10.96
C LEU A 217 -14.87 -18.21 -10.99
N LYS A 218 -15.54 -18.17 -12.14
CA LYS A 218 -16.85 -18.82 -12.32
C LYS A 218 -16.74 -20.33 -12.10
N ILE A 219 -15.78 -21.00 -12.75
CA ILE A 219 -15.51 -22.44 -12.55
C ILE A 219 -15.19 -22.75 -11.09
N PHE A 220 -14.38 -21.92 -10.42
CA PHE A 220 -14.06 -22.12 -9.00
C PHE A 220 -15.30 -22.01 -8.11
N ARG A 221 -16.19 -21.04 -8.37
CA ARG A 221 -17.45 -20.89 -7.61
C ARG A 221 -18.36 -22.09 -7.78
N GLU A 222 -18.53 -22.57 -9.01
CA GLU A 222 -19.33 -23.78 -9.31
C GLU A 222 -18.78 -25.00 -8.58
N LYS A 223 -17.45 -25.24 -8.63
CA LYS A 223 -16.81 -26.33 -7.88
C LYS A 223 -16.99 -26.21 -6.37
N ILE A 224 -16.90 -25.00 -5.82
CA ILE A 224 -17.15 -24.79 -4.38
C ILE A 224 -18.61 -25.10 -4.02
N GLN A 225 -19.57 -24.73 -4.88
CA GLN A 225 -20.98 -25.08 -4.67
C GLN A 225 -21.19 -26.59 -4.71
N GLU A 226 -20.61 -27.27 -5.68
CA GLU A 226 -20.68 -28.74 -5.79
C GLU A 226 -20.10 -29.43 -4.56
N ILE A 227 -18.93 -29.00 -4.06
CA ILE A 227 -18.34 -29.51 -2.82
C ILE A 227 -19.25 -29.28 -1.62
N LYS A 228 -19.90 -28.11 -1.53
CA LYS A 228 -20.85 -27.82 -0.45
C LYS A 228 -22.10 -28.70 -0.53
N LEU A 229 -22.61 -28.98 -1.73
CA LEU A 229 -23.74 -29.88 -1.94
C LEU A 229 -23.39 -31.31 -1.52
N LYS A 230 -22.28 -31.85 -2.03
CA LYS A 230 -21.77 -33.18 -1.64
C LYS A 230 -21.58 -33.33 -0.13
N ARG A 231 -21.08 -32.27 0.55
CA ARG A 231 -20.95 -32.27 2.01
C ARG A 231 -22.30 -32.25 2.75
N ARG A 232 -23.32 -31.60 2.19
CA ARG A 232 -24.67 -31.63 2.77
C ARG A 232 -25.32 -32.99 2.59
N GLU A 233 -25.19 -33.57 1.39
CA GLU A 233 -25.69 -34.91 1.08
C GLU A 233 -25.06 -35.97 1.98
N ALA A 234 -23.73 -35.96 2.14
CA ALA A 234 -23.03 -36.88 3.05
C ALA A 234 -23.54 -36.76 4.50
N LYS A 235 -23.72 -35.54 4.99
CA LYS A 235 -24.28 -35.31 6.34
C LYS A 235 -25.72 -35.79 6.49
N LEU A 236 -26.55 -35.63 5.46
CA LEU A 236 -27.92 -36.12 5.49
C LEU A 236 -27.94 -37.65 5.53
N VAL A 237 -27.12 -38.31 4.70
CA VAL A 237 -26.99 -39.77 4.70
C VAL A 237 -26.49 -40.30 6.06
N GLU A 238 -25.50 -39.66 6.66
CA GLU A 238 -25.03 -40.01 8.01
C GLU A 238 -26.13 -39.85 9.07
N LEU A 239 -26.88 -38.74 9.04
CA LEU A 239 -27.98 -38.49 9.98
C LEU A 239 -29.12 -39.49 9.80
N ASP A 240 -29.45 -39.86 8.57
CA ASP A 240 -30.48 -40.86 8.29
C ASP A 240 -30.06 -42.26 8.76
N ALA A 241 -28.78 -42.62 8.59
CA ALA A 241 -28.23 -43.86 9.16
C ALA A 241 -28.27 -43.86 10.71
N HIS A 242 -27.94 -42.74 11.33
CA HIS A 242 -28.05 -42.59 12.78
C HIS A 242 -29.50 -42.64 13.29
N ARG A 243 -30.46 -42.11 12.52
CA ARG A 243 -31.89 -42.20 12.86
C ARG A 243 -32.37 -43.65 12.82
N ARG A 244 -32.07 -44.38 11.74
CA ARG A 244 -32.46 -45.79 11.59
C ARG A 244 -31.90 -46.67 12.71
N THR A 245 -30.60 -46.55 13.00
CA THR A 245 -29.96 -47.31 14.09
C THR A 245 -30.57 -46.97 15.46
N ARG A 246 -30.92 -45.71 15.71
CA ARG A 246 -31.61 -45.31 16.95
C ARG A 246 -33.04 -45.84 17.02
N GLU A 247 -33.77 -45.88 15.92
CA GLU A 247 -35.12 -46.44 15.84
C GLU A 247 -35.09 -47.95 16.07
N GLU A 248 -34.18 -48.68 15.41
CA GLU A 248 -33.96 -50.12 15.64
C GLU A 248 -33.64 -50.42 17.10
N ALA A 249 -32.71 -49.65 17.71
CA ALA A 249 -32.36 -49.81 19.12
C ALA A 249 -33.56 -49.53 20.05
N ARG A 250 -34.41 -48.55 19.72
CA ARG A 250 -35.64 -48.27 20.49
C ARG A 250 -36.63 -49.41 20.40
N VAL A 251 -36.85 -49.97 19.21
CA VAL A 251 -37.76 -51.10 19.01
C VAL A 251 -37.31 -52.32 19.83
N ILE A 252 -36.02 -52.63 19.83
CA ILE A 252 -35.45 -53.73 20.63
C ILE A 252 -35.63 -53.47 22.13
N LEU A 253 -35.32 -52.25 22.58
CA LEU A 253 -35.44 -51.86 23.98
C LEU A 253 -36.89 -51.89 24.48
N ASP A 254 -37.84 -51.42 23.66
CA ASP A 254 -39.26 -51.46 23.99
C ASP A 254 -39.79 -52.91 24.01
N ALA A 255 -39.30 -53.79 23.13
CA ALA A 255 -39.61 -55.23 23.19
C ALA A 255 -39.09 -55.88 24.47
N GLN A 256 -37.83 -55.61 24.84
CA GLN A 256 -37.23 -56.12 26.09
C GLN A 256 -37.97 -55.63 27.33
N LYS A 257 -38.39 -54.36 27.36
CA LYS A 257 -39.19 -53.81 28.47
C LYS A 257 -40.52 -54.56 28.63
N ARG A 258 -41.25 -54.78 27.53
CA ARG A 258 -42.51 -55.54 27.57
C ARG A 258 -42.29 -56.98 28.06
N GLU A 259 -41.24 -57.64 27.60
CA GLU A 259 -40.91 -58.99 28.07
C GLU A 259 -40.61 -59.02 29.57
N ASN A 260 -39.83 -58.05 30.05
CA ASN A 260 -39.50 -57.91 31.47
C ASN A 260 -40.72 -57.57 32.32
N GLU A 261 -41.64 -56.72 31.83
CA GLU A 261 -42.91 -56.41 32.49
C GLU A 261 -43.76 -57.68 32.67
N ILE A 262 -43.83 -58.54 31.65
CA ILE A 262 -44.56 -59.82 31.73
C ILE A 262 -43.88 -60.77 32.71
N LYS A 263 -42.54 -60.88 32.68
CA LYS A 263 -41.79 -61.67 33.68
C LYS A 263 -42.06 -61.19 35.11
N GLN A 264 -42.10 -59.88 35.33
CA GLN A 264 -42.42 -59.30 36.63
C GLN A 264 -43.84 -59.69 37.09
N GLN A 265 -44.84 -59.64 36.19
CA GLN A 265 -46.20 -60.06 36.53
C GLN A 265 -46.28 -61.55 36.92
N VAL A 266 -45.49 -62.41 36.28
CA VAL A 266 -45.38 -63.83 36.66
C VAL A 266 -44.74 -63.96 38.05
N VAL A 267 -43.68 -63.20 38.33
CA VAL A 267 -43.05 -63.14 39.66
C VAL A 267 -44.05 -62.70 40.72
N ASP A 268 -44.80 -61.62 40.49
CA ASP A 268 -45.79 -61.09 41.42
C ASP A 268 -46.93 -62.11 41.69
N ARG A 269 -47.32 -62.90 40.67
CA ARG A 269 -48.33 -63.97 40.81
C ARG A 269 -47.82 -65.10 41.71
N LEU A 270 -46.54 -65.46 41.62
CA LEU A 270 -45.92 -66.52 42.41
C LEU A 270 -45.33 -66.04 43.74
N GLU A 271 -45.17 -64.74 43.95
CA GLU A 271 -44.56 -64.14 45.13
C GLU A 271 -45.25 -64.58 46.42
N LYS A 272 -46.59 -64.65 46.41
CA LYS A 272 -47.38 -65.08 47.57
C LYS A 272 -47.09 -66.54 47.96
N TYR A 273 -46.96 -67.41 46.97
CA TYR A 273 -46.58 -68.81 47.16
C TYR A 273 -45.14 -68.93 47.63
N SER A 274 -44.21 -68.23 46.98
CA SER A 274 -42.79 -68.18 47.37
C SER A 274 -42.62 -67.75 48.83
N ARG A 275 -43.28 -66.67 49.24
CA ARG A 275 -43.24 -66.17 50.62
C ARG A 275 -43.84 -67.18 51.61
N ASN A 276 -44.95 -67.82 51.25
CA ASN A 276 -45.56 -68.84 52.09
C ASN A 276 -44.64 -70.07 52.24
N MET A 277 -44.10 -70.60 51.15
CA MET A 277 -43.15 -71.73 51.16
C MET A 277 -41.88 -71.41 51.96
N LYS A 278 -41.31 -70.21 51.82
CA LYS A 278 -40.20 -69.73 52.67
C LYS A 278 -40.57 -69.74 54.15
N SER A 279 -41.79 -69.31 54.48
CA SER A 279 -42.29 -69.34 55.86
C SER A 279 -42.46 -70.76 56.38
N ILE A 280 -43.02 -71.69 55.58
CA ILE A 280 -43.15 -73.11 55.93
C ILE A 280 -41.76 -73.69 56.22
N VAL A 281 -40.82 -73.54 55.29
CA VAL A 281 -39.43 -74.05 55.44
C VAL A 281 -38.79 -73.52 56.71
N PHE A 282 -38.91 -72.22 56.99
CA PHE A 282 -38.36 -71.61 58.20
C PHE A 282 -38.99 -72.19 59.49
N GLN A 283 -40.32 -72.30 59.53
CA GLN A 283 -41.02 -72.83 60.71
C GLN A 283 -40.71 -74.31 60.94
N VAL A 284 -40.66 -75.09 59.86
CA VAL A 284 -40.34 -76.51 59.90
C VAL A 284 -38.91 -76.74 60.40
N ASN A 285 -37.93 -76.03 59.82
CA ASN A 285 -36.55 -76.12 60.27
C ASN A 285 -36.38 -75.70 61.73
N LYS A 286 -37.12 -74.69 62.18
CA LYS A 286 -37.03 -74.21 63.57
C LYS A 286 -37.65 -75.19 64.58
N ARG A 287 -38.80 -75.80 64.27
CA ARG A 287 -39.59 -76.59 65.23
C ARG A 287 -39.34 -78.10 65.14
N TYR A 288 -39.06 -78.62 63.96
CA TYR A 288 -39.10 -80.06 63.68
C TYR A 288 -37.75 -80.66 63.28
N LEU A 289 -36.72 -79.84 63.05
CA LEU A 289 -35.39 -80.34 62.73
C LEU A 289 -34.73 -80.98 63.96
N THR A 290 -34.55 -82.29 63.93
CA THR A 290 -33.74 -83.00 64.93
C THR A 290 -32.26 -82.86 64.58
N LYS A 291 -31.35 -83.01 65.56
CA LYS A 291 -29.89 -82.91 65.34
C LYS A 291 -29.31 -83.82 64.25
N LYS A 292 -30.08 -84.80 63.76
CA LYS A 292 -29.67 -85.83 62.79
C LYS A 292 -30.14 -85.58 61.35
N ARG A 293 -30.95 -84.55 61.08
CA ARG A 293 -31.51 -84.27 59.73
C ARG A 293 -30.95 -82.97 59.14
N ALA A 294 -30.74 -82.94 57.83
CA ALA A 294 -30.39 -81.73 57.10
C ALA A 294 -31.54 -80.72 57.07
N PRO A 295 -31.24 -79.40 57.14
CA PRO A 295 -32.26 -78.37 56.97
C PRO A 295 -32.93 -78.47 55.60
N LEU A 296 -34.19 -78.07 55.54
CA LEU A 296 -34.88 -77.78 54.28
C LEU A 296 -34.38 -76.46 53.71
N THR A 297 -34.18 -76.41 52.39
CA THR A 297 -33.89 -75.19 51.64
C THR A 297 -34.99 -74.91 50.64
N PHE A 298 -35.31 -73.61 50.52
CA PHE A 298 -36.16 -73.08 49.48
C PHE A 298 -35.29 -72.51 48.36
N ILE A 299 -35.55 -72.89 47.12
CA ILE A 299 -34.89 -72.33 45.93
C ILE A 299 -35.91 -71.54 45.13
N ASP A 300 -35.49 -70.33 44.73
CA ASP A 300 -36.33 -69.35 44.03
C ASP A 300 -35.82 -69.16 42.60
N ASN A 301 -36.42 -69.88 41.63
CA ASN A 301 -36.11 -69.77 40.21
C ASN A 301 -37.27 -69.12 39.43
N ILE A 302 -38.09 -68.31 40.12
CA ILE A 302 -39.33 -67.77 39.57
C ILE A 302 -39.07 -66.79 38.40
N ALA A 303 -38.03 -65.96 38.50
CA ALA A 303 -37.71 -64.97 37.48
C ALA A 303 -37.23 -65.59 36.15
N GLU A 304 -36.61 -66.76 36.20
CA GLU A 304 -36.04 -67.44 35.03
C GLU A 304 -37.01 -68.51 34.49
N ASN A 305 -37.41 -69.47 35.34
CA ASN A 305 -38.19 -70.63 34.94
C ASN A 305 -39.64 -70.58 35.42
N GLY A 306 -40.02 -69.65 36.30
CA GLY A 306 -41.37 -69.61 36.88
C GLY A 306 -41.60 -70.77 37.85
N GLU A 307 -40.53 -71.24 38.49
CA GLU A 307 -40.52 -72.42 39.35
C GLU A 307 -39.94 -72.08 40.72
N CYS A 308 -40.51 -72.64 41.77
CA CYS A 308 -39.92 -72.63 43.11
C CYS A 308 -40.12 -73.98 43.79
N PHE A 309 -39.11 -74.43 44.53
CA PHE A 309 -39.14 -75.76 45.12
C PHE A 309 -38.46 -75.81 46.49
N ILE A 310 -38.86 -76.81 47.28
CA ILE A 310 -38.29 -77.13 48.58
C ILE A 310 -37.48 -78.41 48.44
N LYS A 311 -36.23 -78.42 48.89
CA LYS A 311 -35.36 -79.61 48.93
C LYS A 311 -34.70 -79.78 50.30
N ASN A 312 -34.17 -80.97 50.58
CA ASN A 312 -33.24 -81.14 51.71
C ASN A 312 -31.84 -80.66 51.28
N GLN A 313 -31.08 -80.05 52.18
CA GLN A 313 -29.73 -79.54 51.87
C GLN A 313 -28.74 -80.60 51.39
N ASP A 314 -28.85 -81.84 51.87
CA ASP A 314 -27.87 -82.90 51.62
C ASP A 314 -28.11 -83.67 50.30
N ILE A 315 -29.17 -83.33 49.55
CA ILE A 315 -29.61 -84.06 48.36
C ILE A 315 -29.18 -83.30 47.08
N PRO A 316 -28.77 -84.00 45.99
CA PRO A 316 -28.40 -83.35 44.72
C PRO A 316 -29.54 -82.51 44.13
N ASP A 317 -29.19 -81.52 43.30
CA ASP A 317 -30.08 -80.45 42.82
C ASP A 317 -31.36 -80.92 42.08
N ASN A 318 -31.41 -82.16 41.61
CA ASN A 318 -32.53 -82.73 40.86
C ASN A 318 -33.65 -83.32 41.74
N ASP A 319 -33.41 -83.48 43.04
CA ASP A 319 -34.36 -84.10 43.96
C ASP A 319 -34.97 -83.06 44.91
N TYR A 320 -36.21 -82.71 44.60
CA TYR A 320 -37.09 -81.83 45.36
C TYR A 320 -38.10 -82.63 46.18
N LEU A 321 -38.67 -82.01 47.21
CA LEU A 321 -39.81 -82.53 47.97
C LEU A 321 -41.11 -81.97 47.40
N PHE A 322 -41.15 -80.65 47.20
CA PHE A 322 -42.26 -79.93 46.56
C PHE A 322 -41.73 -79.06 45.44
N LEU A 323 -42.34 -79.12 44.27
CA LEU A 323 -42.08 -78.24 43.13
C LEU A 323 -43.36 -77.52 42.77
N LEU A 324 -43.31 -76.19 42.86
CA LEU A 324 -44.39 -75.32 42.42
C LEU A 324 -43.94 -74.63 41.14
N TYR A 325 -44.71 -74.79 40.07
CA TYR A 325 -44.37 -74.24 38.76
C TYR A 325 -45.61 -73.78 38.02
N ILE A 326 -45.40 -72.94 37.00
CA ILE A 326 -46.45 -72.64 36.03
C ILE A 326 -46.05 -73.22 34.68
N LYS A 327 -46.93 -74.04 34.10
CA LYS A 327 -46.73 -74.61 32.77
C LYS A 327 -46.65 -73.49 31.73
N GLY A 328 -45.69 -73.55 30.84
CA GLY A 328 -45.54 -72.61 29.72
C GLY A 328 -44.08 -72.36 29.36
N GLU A 329 -43.80 -72.28 28.07
CA GLU A 329 -42.46 -72.00 27.55
C GLU A 329 -42.16 -70.50 27.63
N ASN A 330 -43.20 -69.66 27.49
CA ASN A 330 -43.10 -68.21 27.52
C ASN A 330 -43.74 -67.58 28.78
N ALA A 331 -43.23 -66.41 29.20
CA ALA A 331 -43.77 -65.69 30.36
C ALA A 331 -45.27 -65.30 30.18
N SER A 332 -45.70 -65.02 28.95
CA SER A 332 -47.11 -64.72 28.65
C SER A 332 -48.03 -65.92 28.87
N GLU A 333 -47.58 -67.12 28.47
CA GLU A 333 -48.33 -68.36 28.67
C GLU A 333 -48.41 -68.71 30.15
N ARG A 334 -47.31 -68.51 30.89
CA ARG A 334 -47.26 -68.66 32.35
C ARG A 334 -48.18 -67.67 33.07
N LEU A 335 -48.51 -66.52 32.49
CA LEU A 335 -49.48 -65.61 33.08
C LEU A 335 -50.91 -66.16 32.99
N VAL A 336 -51.23 -66.97 31.99
CA VAL A 336 -52.59 -67.48 31.76
C VAL A 336 -52.81 -68.80 32.48
N ASN A 337 -51.80 -69.67 32.51
CA ASN A 337 -51.91 -71.01 33.07
C ASN A 337 -52.00 -71.06 34.60
N ASP A 338 -52.59 -72.14 35.11
CA ASP A 338 -52.74 -72.38 36.54
C ASP A 338 -51.44 -72.84 37.21
N ILE A 339 -51.33 -72.59 38.51
CA ILE A 339 -50.15 -72.92 39.30
C ILE A 339 -50.21 -74.42 39.64
N SER A 340 -49.21 -75.18 39.25
CA SER A 340 -49.10 -76.62 39.50
C SER A 340 -48.20 -76.87 40.70
N LEU A 341 -48.63 -77.69 41.64
CA LEU A 341 -47.82 -78.18 42.75
C LEU A 341 -47.60 -79.69 42.60
N GLU A 342 -46.35 -80.08 42.43
CA GLU A 342 -45.88 -81.45 42.47
C GLU A 342 -45.34 -81.78 43.85
N ASP A 343 -45.79 -82.90 44.39
CA ASP A 343 -45.34 -83.48 45.65
C ASP A 343 -44.64 -84.81 45.34
N LYS A 344 -43.34 -84.90 45.63
CA LYS A 344 -42.57 -86.14 45.44
C LYS A 344 -42.72 -87.11 46.62
N THR A 345 -43.36 -86.69 47.71
CA THR A 345 -43.49 -87.49 48.95
C THR A 345 -44.65 -88.49 48.90
N ASP A 346 -45.65 -88.23 48.07
CA ASP A 346 -46.70 -89.17 47.69
C ASP A 346 -46.83 -89.17 46.16
N SER A 347 -46.70 -90.33 45.52
CA SER A 347 -46.71 -90.49 44.05
C SER A 347 -48.08 -90.22 43.38
N THR A 348 -49.01 -89.57 44.07
CA THR A 348 -50.37 -89.33 43.60
C THR A 348 -50.61 -87.85 43.26
N GLU A 349 -50.62 -87.60 41.95
CA GLU A 349 -51.21 -86.48 41.20
C GLU A 349 -50.78 -85.03 41.53
N THR A 350 -50.35 -84.31 40.49
CA THR A 350 -50.09 -82.87 40.49
C THR A 350 -51.36 -82.09 40.82
N LYS A 351 -51.34 -81.28 41.88
CA LYS A 351 -52.49 -80.43 42.24
C LYS A 351 -52.41 -79.06 41.57
N MET A 352 -53.52 -78.63 41.00
CA MET A 352 -53.65 -77.32 40.34
C MET A 352 -54.28 -76.32 41.31
N PHE A 353 -53.64 -75.17 41.50
CA PHE A 353 -54.10 -74.11 42.38
C PHE A 353 -54.29 -72.79 41.62
N ASN A 354 -55.36 -72.09 41.97
CA ASN A 354 -55.57 -70.71 41.55
C ASN A 354 -54.66 -69.76 42.34
N PRO A 355 -54.20 -68.63 41.78
CA PRO A 355 -53.30 -67.69 42.47
C PRO A 355 -53.79 -67.14 43.82
N LYS A 356 -55.10 -67.24 44.07
CA LYS A 356 -55.73 -66.78 45.31
C LYS A 356 -55.72 -67.86 46.41
N ASN A 357 -55.55 -69.13 46.05
CA ASN A 357 -55.65 -70.28 46.96
C ASN A 357 -54.28 -70.63 47.56
N VAL A 358 -53.57 -69.62 48.07
CA VAL A 358 -52.24 -69.80 48.66
C VAL A 358 -52.31 -70.61 49.95
N PHE A 359 -53.35 -70.37 50.76
CA PHE A 359 -53.54 -71.06 52.03
C PHE A 359 -53.88 -72.54 51.85
N GLU A 360 -54.70 -72.88 50.86
CA GLU A 360 -55.05 -74.27 50.55
C GLU A 360 -53.82 -75.09 50.13
N ALA A 361 -52.94 -74.49 49.32
CA ALA A 361 -51.66 -75.11 48.98
C ALA A 361 -50.70 -75.19 50.18
N SER A 362 -50.72 -74.19 51.07
CA SER A 362 -49.91 -74.16 52.29
C SER A 362 -50.30 -75.27 53.24
N ASP A 363 -51.59 -75.40 53.55
CA ASP A 363 -52.15 -76.43 54.43
C ASP A 363 -51.82 -77.81 53.87
N TYR A 364 -51.97 -78.01 52.56
CA TYR A 364 -51.58 -79.26 51.89
C TYR A 364 -50.09 -79.60 52.07
N MET A 365 -49.18 -78.64 51.85
CA MET A 365 -47.74 -78.86 52.04
C MET A 365 -47.39 -79.17 53.50
N ILE A 366 -48.05 -78.49 54.45
CA ILE A 366 -47.82 -78.68 55.89
C ILE A 366 -48.28 -80.07 56.32
N ASP A 367 -49.48 -80.49 55.92
CA ASP A 367 -50.02 -81.82 56.24
C ASP A 367 -49.13 -82.93 55.68
N ARG A 368 -48.65 -82.77 54.44
CA ARG A 368 -47.73 -83.73 53.80
C ARG A 368 -46.37 -83.79 54.49
N LEU A 369 -45.81 -82.65 54.86
CA LEU A 369 -44.57 -82.60 55.66
C LEU A 369 -44.76 -83.26 57.03
N ALA A 370 -45.89 -83.01 57.70
CA ALA A 370 -46.20 -83.63 58.98
C ALA A 370 -46.25 -85.16 58.87
N LEU A 371 -46.96 -85.69 57.86
CA LEU A 371 -47.01 -87.12 57.57
C LEU A 371 -45.63 -87.71 57.28
N LEU A 372 -44.80 -87.02 56.49
CA LEU A 372 -43.42 -87.43 56.20
C LEU A 372 -42.58 -87.50 57.48
N PHE A 373 -42.63 -86.48 58.33
CA PHE A 373 -41.89 -86.47 59.60
C PHE A 373 -42.41 -87.50 60.61
N GLU A 374 -43.72 -87.80 60.61
CA GLU A 374 -44.29 -88.84 61.46
C GLU A 374 -43.83 -90.24 61.04
N LYS A 375 -43.84 -90.54 59.73
CA LYS A 375 -43.29 -91.80 59.19
C LYS A 375 -41.82 -91.98 59.59
N GLU A 376 -40.99 -90.96 59.35
CA GLU A 376 -39.57 -90.99 59.73
C GLU A 376 -39.37 -91.21 61.24
N ARG A 377 -40.19 -90.58 62.10
CA ARG A 377 -40.11 -90.77 63.56
C ARG A 377 -40.53 -92.18 63.98
N GLN A 378 -41.53 -92.77 63.34
CA GLN A 378 -41.92 -94.16 63.61
C GLN A 378 -40.84 -95.14 63.19
N ASP A 379 -40.20 -94.91 62.03
CA ASP A 379 -39.12 -95.77 61.55
C ASP A 379 -37.88 -95.69 62.46
N LEU A 380 -37.53 -94.50 62.93
CA LEU A 380 -36.46 -94.32 63.94
C LEU A 380 -36.78 -95.00 65.29
N LYS A 381 -38.06 -95.10 65.67
CA LYS A 381 -38.50 -95.82 66.88
C LYS A 381 -38.53 -97.34 66.71
N LYS A 382 -38.69 -97.84 65.48
CA LYS A 382 -38.63 -99.28 65.17
C LYS A 382 -37.19 -99.77 64.97
N ALA A 383 -36.30 -98.88 64.53
CA ALA A 383 -34.88 -99.16 64.30
C ALA A 383 -34.00 -98.98 65.56
N SER A 384 -34.56 -98.47 66.65
CA SER A 384 -33.94 -98.34 67.97
C SER A 384 -34.56 -99.31 68.95
#